data_AF-A0A4P7YLI4-F1
#
_entry.id   AF-A0A4P7YLI4-F1
#
_cell.length_a   1.000
_cell.length_b   1.000
_cell.length_c   1.000
_cell.angle_alpha   90.00
_cell.angle_beta   90.00
_cell.angle_gamma   90.00
#
_symmetry.space_group_name_H-M   'P 1'
#
loop_
_entity.id
_entity.type
_entity.pdbx_description
1 polymer ?
#
loop_
_entity_poly.entity_id
_entity_poly.type
_entity_poly.pdbx_seq_one_letter_code
_entity_poly.pdbx_strand_id
1 'polypeptide(L)'
;MFGTGSVSYEVQSRREGRWRIEGAYTDQESALSAARSQLAASGVEEAKVVKFRTVAGLSLETVILHKTVPQPQRKGLTLGGTADGAPLCRTPDDLRGFESRVVIGRLLRPYLDAQRITPTELLHSWPLFRRLEEQGALLGAAIHAVARHHADLHSVSHAGRARELRQLVEAVSGFARDTLAERRRLPRFDSTDLPGTSGAIDEAVGAEGHDALFLVLLSQHLEVGGALAGKLDLLLAMMGEDAEPRHLSLLDGVVADIMGSADTVKELLGAQPSLHAGLCVLADALFDRDPEPALAPMAASLRRVCRLALEGRAPQSRTVLLERLRQSIAGDQPLDRRDAKADGMLTRDIADRLKGADGTTLGGAAMDRALERRLLRHRQSVLRAQGMHDIADRLTGR
;
A
#
# COMPACT_ATOMS: atom_id res chain seq x y z
N MET A 1 44.75 16.82 59.52
CA MET A 1 43.38 16.34 59.24
C MET A 1 43.32 15.95 57.77
N PHE A 2 43.35 14.65 57.46
CA PHE A 2 43.15 14.16 56.10
C PHE A 2 41.65 14.17 55.80
N GLY A 3 41.24 14.84 54.73
CA GLY A 3 39.83 15.00 54.37
C GLY A 3 39.14 13.66 54.17
N THR A 4 38.01 13.49 54.84
CA THR A 4 37.09 12.35 54.67
C THR A 4 36.65 12.28 53.21
N GLY A 5 37.02 11.21 52.51
CA GLY A 5 36.59 11.02 51.13
C GLY A 5 35.08 10.83 51.05
N SER A 6 34.41 11.61 50.21
CA SER A 6 32.97 11.49 49.96
C SER A 6 32.71 10.56 48.77
N VAL A 7 31.64 9.77 48.86
CA VAL A 7 31.11 8.97 47.76
C VAL A 7 29.72 9.48 47.41
N SER A 8 29.47 9.71 46.13
CA SER A 8 28.15 10.05 45.60
C SER A 8 27.90 9.32 44.29
N TYR A 9 26.64 9.30 43.87
CA TYR A 9 26.17 8.59 42.69
C TYR A 9 25.27 9.50 41.88
N GLU A 10 25.44 9.55 40.58
CA GLU A 10 24.59 10.29 39.67
C GLU A 10 23.87 9.34 38.73
N VAL A 11 22.55 9.50 38.62
CA VAL A 11 21.73 8.75 37.68
C VAL A 11 21.50 9.62 36.46
N GLN A 12 21.84 9.10 35.29
CA GLN A 12 21.57 9.76 34.02
C GLN A 12 20.64 8.89 33.17
N SER A 13 19.67 9.50 32.49
CA SER A 13 18.84 8.84 31.48
C SER A 13 19.09 9.45 30.10
N ARG A 14 18.98 8.63 29.05
CA ARG A 14 19.05 9.08 27.66
C ARG A 14 17.64 9.08 27.09
N ARG A 15 17.22 10.23 26.55
CA ARG A 15 15.93 10.40 25.88
C ARG A 15 16.15 11.19 24.59
N GLU A 16 15.61 10.69 23.48
CA GLU A 16 15.75 11.32 22.15
C GLU A 16 17.22 11.60 21.81
N GLY A 17 18.09 10.63 22.08
CA GLY A 17 19.53 10.73 21.85
C GLY A 17 20.30 11.63 22.82
N ARG A 18 19.67 12.35 23.76
CA ARG A 18 20.31 13.27 24.71
C ARG A 18 20.36 12.73 26.13
N TRP A 19 21.49 12.89 26.81
CA TRP A 19 21.65 12.54 28.22
C TRP A 19 21.11 13.64 29.13
N ARG A 20 20.39 13.25 30.18
CA ARG A 20 19.88 14.11 31.24
C ARG A 20 20.27 13.53 32.59
N ILE A 21 20.64 14.40 33.52
CA ILE A 21 20.87 14.04 34.92
C ILE A 21 19.51 13.97 35.61
N GLU A 22 19.15 12.79 36.10
CA GLU A 22 17.87 12.54 36.78
C GLU A 22 17.96 12.79 38.28
N GLY A 23 19.17 12.68 38.86
CA GLY A 23 19.42 13.01 40.25
C GLY A 23 20.77 12.54 40.75
N ALA A 24 21.18 13.11 41.89
CA ALA A 24 22.37 12.72 42.64
C ALA A 24 21.98 12.09 43.99
N TYR A 25 22.71 11.06 44.40
CA TYR A 25 22.41 10.21 45.54
C TYR A 25 23.68 9.97 46.35
N THR A 26 23.55 9.80 47.67
CA THR A 26 24.66 9.43 48.57
C THR A 26 24.71 7.92 48.84
N ASP A 27 23.68 7.19 48.41
CA ASP A 27 23.52 5.75 48.58
C ASP A 27 23.43 5.03 47.22
N GLN A 28 24.13 3.90 47.10
CA GLN A 28 24.23 3.14 45.87
C GLN A 28 22.92 2.45 45.51
N GLU A 29 22.24 1.89 46.51
CA GLU A 29 21.02 1.12 46.28
C GLU A 29 19.89 2.02 45.77
N SER A 30 19.77 3.21 46.37
CA SER A 30 18.87 4.28 45.96
C SER A 30 19.13 4.73 44.51
N ALA A 31 20.40 4.93 44.14
CA ALA A 31 20.78 5.30 42.78
C ALA A 31 20.45 4.20 41.75
N LEU A 32 20.71 2.93 42.09
CA LEU A 32 20.36 1.79 41.24
C LEU A 32 18.85 1.60 41.12
N SER A 33 18.09 1.83 42.19
CA SER A 33 16.62 1.80 42.18
C SER A 33 16.03 2.90 41.30
N ALA A 34 16.56 4.13 41.41
CA ALA A 34 16.18 5.24 40.56
C ALA A 34 16.49 4.96 39.08
N ALA A 35 17.67 4.42 38.76
CA ALA A 35 18.01 4.04 37.39
C ALA A 35 17.09 2.94 36.82
N ARG A 36 16.71 1.95 37.63
CA ARG A 36 15.71 0.94 37.23
C ARG A 36 14.34 1.56 36.97
N SER A 37 13.93 2.51 37.79
CA SER A 37 12.67 3.25 37.59
C SER A 37 12.69 4.06 36.29
N GLN A 38 13.82 4.67 35.94
CA GLN A 38 13.99 5.37 34.67
C GLN A 38 13.92 4.42 33.47
N LEU A 39 14.53 3.23 33.55
CA LEU A 39 14.42 2.23 32.48
C LEU A 39 12.99 1.70 32.27
N ALA A 40 12.13 1.78 33.28
CA ALA A 40 10.72 1.43 33.17
C ALA A 40 9.85 2.59 32.64
N ALA A 41 10.39 3.81 32.58
CA ALA A 41 9.67 4.98 32.10
C ALA A 41 9.61 5.02 30.57
N SER A 42 8.46 5.45 30.04
CA SER A 42 8.28 5.62 28.58
C SER A 42 9.24 6.68 28.03
N GLY A 43 9.81 6.42 26.85
CA GLY A 43 10.71 7.35 26.14
C GLY A 43 12.16 7.37 26.64
N VAL A 44 12.53 6.50 27.59
CA VAL A 44 13.93 6.30 28.01
C VAL A 44 14.58 5.24 27.13
N GLU A 45 15.69 5.62 26.50
CA GLU A 45 16.50 4.75 25.62
C GLU A 45 17.53 3.98 26.45
N GLU A 46 18.19 4.68 27.38
CA GLU A 46 19.28 4.17 28.19
C GLU A 46 19.25 4.80 29.59
N ALA A 47 19.74 4.08 30.60
CA ALA A 47 20.04 4.66 31.90
C ALA A 47 21.41 4.21 32.36
N LYS A 48 22.16 5.12 32.99
CA LYS A 48 23.45 4.82 33.60
C LYS A 48 23.58 5.43 34.98
N VAL A 49 24.36 4.79 35.84
CA VAL A 49 24.72 5.28 37.18
C VAL A 49 26.22 5.46 37.23
N VAL A 50 26.64 6.68 37.54
CA VAL A 50 28.05 7.06 37.68
C VAL A 50 28.35 7.26 39.16
N LYS A 51 29.33 6.55 39.68
CA LYS A 51 29.85 6.70 41.04
C LYS A 51 30.99 7.69 41.03
N PHE A 52 30.93 8.67 41.92
CA PHE A 52 31.97 9.65 42.19
C PHE A 52 32.62 9.32 43.53
N ARG A 53 33.95 9.30 43.57
CA ARG A 53 34.72 9.19 44.82
C ARG A 53 35.74 10.30 44.87
N THR A 54 35.68 11.12 45.93
CA THR A 54 36.68 12.16 46.18
C THR A 54 37.75 11.62 47.10
N VAL A 55 39.02 11.63 46.66
CA VAL A 55 40.18 11.28 47.49
C VAL A 55 41.23 12.36 47.33
N ALA A 56 41.66 12.97 48.44
CA ALA A 56 42.71 14.01 48.45
C ALA A 56 42.47 15.16 47.43
N GLY A 57 41.22 15.56 47.23
CA GLY A 57 40.84 16.64 46.31
C GLY A 57 40.67 16.22 44.84
N LEU A 58 40.94 14.96 44.49
CA LEU A 58 40.70 14.41 43.16
C LEU A 58 39.37 13.64 43.12
N SER A 59 38.57 13.85 42.08
CA SER A 59 37.32 13.11 41.83
C SER A 59 37.57 11.97 40.85
N LEU A 60 37.27 10.75 41.26
CA LEU A 60 37.30 9.55 40.42
C LEU A 60 35.87 9.16 40.04
N GLU A 61 35.62 8.99 38.75
CA GLU A 61 34.33 8.59 38.19
C GLU A 61 34.35 7.13 37.76
N THR A 62 33.29 6.38 38.06
CA THR A 62 33.16 4.98 37.64
C THR A 62 31.71 4.68 37.29
N VAL A 63 31.44 4.23 36.07
CA VAL A 63 30.10 3.78 35.68
C VAL A 63 29.83 2.40 36.31
N ILE A 64 28.82 2.32 37.19
CA ILE A 64 28.49 1.09 37.93
C ILE A 64 27.25 0.39 37.38
N LEU A 65 26.47 1.07 36.54
CA LEU A 65 25.34 0.51 35.81
C LEU A 65 25.25 1.25 34.48
N HIS A 66 25.08 0.51 33.39
CA HIS A 66 24.65 1.06 32.10
C HIS A 66 23.74 0.02 31.46
N LYS A 67 22.48 0.39 31.23
CA LYS A 67 21.50 -0.48 30.58
C LYS A 67 20.80 0.28 29.47
N THR A 68 20.64 -0.39 28.34
CA THR A 68 19.85 0.07 27.20
C THR A 68 18.51 -0.65 27.24
N VAL A 69 17.41 0.09 27.12
CA VAL A 69 16.09 -0.50 26.95
C VAL A 69 16.07 -1.14 25.55
N PRO A 70 15.76 -2.44 25.41
CA PRO A 70 15.57 -3.04 24.10
C PRO A 70 14.46 -2.29 23.38
N GLN A 71 14.81 -1.47 22.39
CA GLN A 71 13.78 -0.88 21.54
C GLN A 71 13.16 -2.02 20.75
N PRO A 72 11.82 -2.12 20.67
CA PRO A 72 11.21 -3.00 19.69
C PRO A 72 11.76 -2.54 18.34
N GLN A 73 12.57 -3.38 17.68
CA GLN A 73 12.95 -3.13 16.30
C GLN A 73 11.63 -2.94 15.55
N ARG A 74 11.37 -1.71 15.09
CA ARG A 74 10.32 -1.48 14.10
C ARG A 74 10.72 -2.37 12.94
N LYS A 75 10.04 -3.51 12.78
CA LYS A 75 10.21 -4.38 11.62
C LYS A 75 10.04 -3.46 10.41
N GLY A 76 11.12 -3.30 9.63
CA GLY A 76 11.06 -2.50 8.42
C GLY A 76 9.93 -3.02 7.53
N LEU A 77 9.29 -2.11 6.79
CA LEU A 77 8.28 -2.50 5.82
C LEU A 77 8.91 -3.47 4.80
N THR A 78 8.19 -4.55 4.51
CA THR A 78 8.56 -5.52 3.46
C THR A 78 7.65 -5.35 2.25
N LEU A 79 8.02 -5.98 1.14
CA LEU A 79 7.16 -6.03 -0.04
C LEU A 79 5.83 -6.73 0.28
N GLY A 80 4.74 -6.25 -0.31
CA GLY A 80 3.39 -6.76 -0.10
C GLY A 80 3.00 -7.96 -0.98
N GLY A 81 3.74 -8.20 -2.07
CA GLY A 81 3.41 -9.24 -3.04
C GLY A 81 4.55 -9.55 -3.99
N THR A 82 4.23 -10.16 -5.13
CA THR A 82 5.20 -10.58 -6.16
C THR A 82 5.28 -9.57 -7.31
N ALA A 83 6.28 -9.75 -8.18
CA ALA A 83 6.44 -8.99 -9.41
C ALA A 83 5.77 -9.65 -10.63
N ASP A 84 4.84 -10.59 -10.43
CA ASP A 84 4.27 -11.39 -11.52
C ASP A 84 3.48 -10.54 -12.51
N GLY A 85 3.83 -10.63 -13.80
CA GLY A 85 3.21 -9.82 -14.84
C GLY A 85 3.79 -8.42 -14.95
N ALA A 86 4.98 -8.15 -14.36
CA ALA A 86 5.61 -6.84 -14.50
C ALA A 86 6.00 -6.57 -15.96
N PRO A 87 5.53 -5.47 -16.57
CA PRO A 87 5.86 -5.15 -17.96
C PRO A 87 7.36 -4.82 -18.10
N LEU A 88 7.93 -5.10 -19.27
CA LEU A 88 9.32 -4.80 -19.57
C LEU A 88 9.50 -3.32 -19.91
N CYS A 89 9.67 -2.48 -18.89
CA CYS A 89 9.81 -1.02 -19.05
C CYS A 89 11.13 -0.63 -19.74
N ARG A 90 11.09 0.21 -20.77
CA ARG A 90 12.28 0.73 -21.47
C ARG A 90 12.43 2.24 -21.33
N THR A 91 11.31 2.93 -21.10
CA THR A 91 11.22 4.38 -20.96
C THR A 91 10.63 4.78 -19.61
N PRO A 92 10.79 6.06 -19.18
CA PRO A 92 10.10 6.57 -17.99
C PRO A 92 8.58 6.45 -18.08
N ASP A 93 8.00 6.56 -19.28
CA ASP A 93 6.55 6.47 -19.46
C ASP A 93 6.06 5.03 -19.37
N ASP A 94 6.86 4.04 -19.78
CA ASP A 94 6.55 2.63 -19.50
C ASP A 94 6.46 2.39 -17.99
N LEU A 95 7.33 3.02 -17.18
CA LEU A 95 7.31 2.90 -15.73
C LEU A 95 6.09 3.59 -15.10
N ARG A 96 5.60 4.68 -15.71
CA ARG A 96 4.37 5.38 -15.31
C ARG A 96 3.09 4.72 -15.81
N GLY A 97 3.20 3.83 -16.80
CA GLY A 97 2.08 3.14 -17.42
C GLY A 97 1.26 2.30 -16.44
N PHE A 98 0.00 2.05 -16.80
CA PHE A 98 -0.98 1.36 -15.96
C PHE A 98 -0.48 0.00 -15.43
N GLU A 99 0.02 -0.88 -16.30
CA GLU A 99 0.53 -2.21 -15.91
C GLU A 99 1.68 -2.12 -14.89
N SER A 100 2.56 -1.13 -15.05
CA SER A 100 3.65 -0.86 -14.10
C SER A 100 3.11 -0.39 -12.77
N ARG A 101 2.12 0.51 -12.76
CA ARG A 101 1.47 0.99 -11.54
C ARG A 101 0.73 -0.11 -10.79
N VAL A 102 0.11 -1.07 -11.48
CA VAL A 102 -0.49 -2.26 -10.86
C VAL A 102 0.57 -3.07 -10.09
N VAL A 103 1.74 -3.30 -10.70
CA VAL A 103 2.83 -4.04 -10.05
C VAL A 103 3.45 -3.23 -8.91
N ILE A 104 3.68 -1.93 -9.08
CA ILE A 104 4.16 -1.03 -8.03
C ILE A 104 3.18 -1.04 -6.84
N GLY A 105 1.89 -0.92 -7.12
CA GLY A 105 0.81 -0.97 -6.14
C GLY A 105 0.80 -2.27 -5.33
N ARG A 106 1.03 -3.41 -5.97
CA ARG A 106 1.12 -4.72 -5.31
C ARG A 106 2.40 -4.88 -4.50
N LEU A 107 3.56 -4.51 -5.04
CA LEU A 107 4.86 -4.66 -4.38
C LEU A 107 4.99 -3.74 -3.17
N LEU A 108 4.54 -2.50 -3.28
CA LEU A 108 4.68 -1.47 -2.25
C LEU A 108 3.42 -1.30 -1.39
N ARG A 109 2.44 -2.22 -1.50
CA ARG A 109 1.13 -2.11 -0.83
C ARG A 109 1.22 -1.73 0.66
N PRO A 110 2.06 -2.36 1.50
CA PRO A 110 2.14 -2.02 2.92
C PRO A 110 2.60 -0.58 3.17
N TYR A 111 3.50 -0.06 2.33
CA TYR A 111 3.96 1.31 2.40
C TYR A 111 2.89 2.29 1.90
N LEU A 112 2.28 2.00 0.75
CA LEU A 112 1.25 2.84 0.14
C LEU A 112 0.02 2.99 1.05
N ASP A 113 -0.41 1.91 1.71
CA ASP A 113 -1.51 1.96 2.70
C ASP A 113 -1.11 2.75 3.95
N ALA A 114 0.10 2.53 4.47
CA ALA A 114 0.59 3.27 5.65
C ALA A 114 0.69 4.78 5.38
N GLN A 115 1.06 5.18 4.16
CA GLN A 115 1.13 6.59 3.75
C GLN A 115 -0.18 7.14 3.18
N ARG A 116 -1.17 6.28 2.89
CA ARG A 116 -2.46 6.62 2.25
C ARG A 116 -2.28 7.33 0.89
N ILE A 117 -1.38 6.79 0.06
CA ILE A 117 -1.07 7.33 -1.28
C ILE A 117 -1.24 6.26 -2.36
N THR A 118 -1.39 6.71 -3.60
CA THR A 118 -1.45 5.88 -4.80
C THR A 118 -0.06 5.69 -5.45
N PRO A 119 0.14 4.64 -6.27
CA PRO A 119 1.29 4.55 -7.18
C PRO A 119 1.49 5.79 -8.04
N THR A 120 0.41 6.38 -8.59
CA THR A 120 0.49 7.63 -9.35
C THR A 120 1.08 8.76 -8.50
N GLU A 121 0.53 9.02 -7.31
CA GLU A 121 1.07 10.05 -6.42
C GLU A 121 2.53 9.79 -6.07
N LEU A 122 2.93 8.54 -5.83
CA LEU A 122 4.31 8.17 -5.56
C LEU A 122 5.24 8.50 -6.73
N LEU A 123 4.81 8.28 -7.98
CA LEU A 123 5.61 8.50 -9.19
C LEU A 123 5.65 9.97 -9.63
N HIS A 124 4.68 10.79 -9.19
CA HIS A 124 4.53 12.18 -9.62
C HIS A 124 4.75 13.21 -8.49
N SER A 125 4.99 12.77 -7.25
CA SER A 125 5.26 13.66 -6.10
C SER A 125 6.63 13.39 -5.49
N TRP A 126 7.57 14.32 -5.69
CA TRP A 126 8.91 14.24 -5.10
C TRP A 126 8.91 14.10 -3.57
N PRO A 127 8.11 14.86 -2.80
CA PRO A 127 8.05 14.68 -1.34
C PRO A 127 7.63 13.27 -0.92
N LEU A 128 6.70 12.63 -1.65
CA LEU A 128 6.24 11.27 -1.36
C LEU A 128 7.29 10.23 -1.76
N PHE A 129 7.94 10.41 -2.91
CA PHE A 129 9.04 9.55 -3.35
C PHE A 129 10.23 9.60 -2.37
N ARG A 130 10.64 10.80 -1.94
CA ARG A 130 11.73 10.96 -0.98
C ARG A 130 11.47 10.22 0.34
N ARG A 131 10.22 10.24 0.84
CA ARG A 131 9.83 9.46 2.04
C ARG A 131 9.97 7.95 1.85
N LEU A 132 9.80 7.45 0.62
CA LEU A 132 10.03 6.04 0.27
C LEU A 132 11.52 5.71 0.28
N GLU A 133 12.35 6.58 -0.32
CA GLU A 133 13.81 6.42 -0.28
C GLU A 133 14.35 6.40 1.15
N GLU A 134 13.79 7.24 2.02
CA GLU A 134 14.13 7.28 3.45
C GLU A 134 13.75 5.99 4.21
N GLN A 135 12.88 5.12 3.66
CA GLN A 135 12.64 3.77 4.22
C GLN A 135 13.81 2.80 4.00
N GLY A 136 14.85 3.21 3.26
CA GLY A 136 16.05 2.43 3.02
C GLY A 136 15.85 1.34 1.98
N ALA A 137 15.87 0.07 2.39
CA ALA A 137 15.99 -1.07 1.48
C ALA A 137 14.74 -1.38 0.64
N LEU A 138 13.58 -0.77 0.94
CA LEU A 138 12.30 -1.15 0.34
C LEU A 138 12.27 -0.91 -1.19
N LEU A 139 12.71 0.26 -1.65
CA LEU A 139 12.79 0.58 -3.07
C LEU A 139 13.73 -0.38 -3.81
N GLY A 140 14.92 -0.63 -3.23
CA GLY A 140 15.88 -1.58 -3.78
C GLY A 140 15.32 -3.00 -3.89
N ALA A 141 14.58 -3.46 -2.87
CA ALA A 141 13.92 -4.76 -2.88
C ALA A 141 12.87 -4.86 -4.00
N ALA A 142 12.04 -3.82 -4.19
CA ALA A 142 11.05 -3.80 -5.26
C ALA A 142 11.71 -3.87 -6.64
N ILE A 143 12.77 -3.09 -6.87
CA ILE A 143 13.54 -3.12 -8.12
C ILE A 143 14.12 -4.51 -8.38
N HIS A 144 14.73 -5.14 -7.38
CA HIS A 144 15.31 -6.47 -7.54
C HIS A 144 14.28 -7.57 -7.75
N ALA A 145 13.07 -7.44 -7.17
CA ALA A 145 11.96 -8.36 -7.43
C ALA A 145 11.52 -8.30 -8.90
N VAL A 146 11.36 -7.10 -9.46
CA VAL A 146 11.01 -6.92 -10.87
C VAL A 146 12.13 -7.39 -11.79
N ALA A 147 13.39 -7.03 -11.49
CA ALA A 147 14.54 -7.48 -12.27
C ALA A 147 14.65 -9.01 -12.31
N ARG A 148 14.32 -9.69 -11.22
CA ARG A 148 14.30 -11.16 -11.15
C ARG A 148 13.20 -11.75 -12.02
N HIS A 149 11.99 -11.20 -11.92
CA HIS A 149 10.88 -11.62 -12.78
C HIS A 149 11.23 -11.48 -14.28
N HIS A 150 11.85 -10.37 -14.68
CA HIS A 150 12.31 -10.17 -16.06
C HIS A 150 13.42 -11.13 -16.46
N ALA A 151 14.39 -11.42 -15.58
CA ALA A 151 15.46 -12.36 -15.85
C ALA A 151 14.90 -13.78 -16.09
N ASP A 152 13.94 -14.21 -15.28
CA ASP A 152 13.31 -15.53 -15.35
C ASP A 152 12.50 -15.71 -16.66
N LEU A 153 11.82 -14.64 -17.14
CA LEU A 153 10.97 -14.71 -18.33
C LEU A 153 11.67 -14.38 -19.65
N HIS A 154 12.64 -13.47 -19.63
CA HIS A 154 13.25 -12.92 -20.85
C HIS A 154 14.73 -13.27 -21.01
N SER A 155 15.28 -14.11 -20.13
CA SER A 155 16.69 -14.53 -20.17
C SER A 155 17.68 -13.36 -20.18
N VAL A 156 17.32 -12.24 -19.54
CA VAL A 156 18.18 -11.06 -19.38
C VAL A 156 19.01 -11.14 -18.10
N SER A 157 20.13 -10.41 -18.06
CA SER A 157 20.96 -10.31 -16.85
C SER A 157 20.19 -9.63 -15.72
N HIS A 158 20.01 -10.31 -14.58
CA HIS A 158 19.37 -9.74 -13.38
C HIS A 158 20.05 -8.44 -12.93
N ALA A 159 21.38 -8.43 -12.86
CA ALA A 159 22.15 -7.28 -12.41
C ALA A 159 22.08 -6.11 -13.41
N GLY A 160 22.13 -6.42 -14.72
CA GLY A 160 21.94 -5.41 -15.78
C GLY A 160 20.55 -4.79 -15.71
N ARG A 161 19.53 -5.64 -15.61
CA ARG A 161 18.14 -5.19 -15.56
C ARG A 161 17.81 -4.39 -14.30
N ALA A 162 18.35 -4.77 -13.14
CA ALA A 162 18.20 -3.99 -11.93
C ALA A 162 18.83 -2.58 -12.05
N ARG A 163 19.94 -2.45 -12.79
CA ARG A 163 20.57 -1.15 -13.06
C ARG A 163 19.71 -0.28 -13.98
N GLU A 164 19.18 -0.85 -15.06
CA GLU A 164 18.27 -0.15 -15.98
C GLU A 164 17.01 0.34 -15.25
N LEU A 165 16.40 -0.51 -14.42
CA LEU A 165 15.23 -0.12 -13.62
C LEU A 165 15.55 1.02 -12.65
N ARG A 166 16.74 1.05 -12.03
CA ARG A 166 17.16 2.20 -11.19
C ARG A 166 17.26 3.48 -12.00
N GLN A 167 17.84 3.43 -13.20
CA GLN A 167 17.93 4.59 -14.08
C GLN A 167 16.55 5.13 -14.47
N LEU A 168 15.58 4.24 -14.71
CA LEU A 168 14.18 4.65 -14.96
C LEU A 168 13.56 5.32 -13.73
N VAL A 169 13.77 4.76 -12.53
CA VAL A 169 13.30 5.35 -11.27
C VAL A 169 13.95 6.72 -11.02
N GLU A 170 15.26 6.86 -11.27
CA GLU A 170 15.99 8.13 -11.18
C GLU A 170 15.46 9.17 -12.19
N ALA A 171 15.13 8.76 -13.42
CA ALA A 171 14.55 9.66 -14.42
C ALA A 171 13.14 10.13 -14.03
N VAL A 172 12.27 9.21 -13.56
CA VAL A 172 10.91 9.55 -13.13
C VAL A 172 10.91 10.47 -11.90
N SER A 173 11.72 10.13 -10.89
CA SER A 173 11.83 10.90 -9.65
C SER A 173 12.54 12.25 -9.86
N GLY A 174 13.54 12.29 -10.75
CA GLY A 174 14.19 13.52 -11.21
C GLY A 174 13.20 14.50 -11.83
N PHE A 175 12.35 14.03 -12.75
CA PHE A 175 11.29 14.87 -13.33
C PHE A 175 10.36 15.46 -12.25
N ALA A 176 9.91 14.65 -11.29
CA ALA A 176 9.04 15.13 -10.21
C ALA A 176 9.74 16.16 -9.31
N ARG A 177 11.04 15.98 -9.05
CA ARG A 177 11.87 16.89 -8.26
C ARG A 177 12.06 18.22 -8.97
N ASP A 178 12.41 18.18 -10.26
CA ASP A 178 12.69 19.37 -11.05
C ASP A 178 11.40 20.18 -11.27
N THR A 179 10.28 19.50 -11.52
CA THR A 179 8.94 20.12 -11.56
C THR A 179 8.58 20.81 -10.24
N LEU A 180 8.86 20.19 -9.08
CA LEU A 180 8.63 20.81 -7.77
C LEU A 180 9.50 22.07 -7.56
N ALA A 181 10.74 22.07 -8.06
CA ALA A 181 11.63 23.23 -7.98
C ALA A 181 11.07 24.42 -8.77
N GLU A 182 10.39 24.15 -9.88
CA GLU A 182 9.78 25.16 -10.74
C GLU A 182 8.31 25.48 -10.41
N ARG A 183 7.77 24.98 -9.29
CA ARG A 183 6.35 25.09 -8.92
C ARG A 183 5.71 26.48 -9.01
N ARG A 184 6.50 27.56 -8.92
CA ARG A 184 6.01 28.95 -9.06
C ARG A 184 5.66 29.34 -10.49
N ARG A 185 6.19 28.61 -11.48
CA ARG A 185 5.99 28.83 -12.92
C ARG A 185 4.97 27.87 -13.51
N LEU A 186 4.54 26.86 -12.74
CA LEU A 186 3.57 25.88 -13.21
C LEU A 186 2.17 26.50 -13.29
N PRO A 187 1.34 26.06 -14.24
CA PRO A 187 -0.06 26.45 -14.28
C PRO A 187 -0.79 26.01 -13.01
N ARG A 188 -1.86 26.73 -12.66
CA ARG A 188 -2.72 26.34 -11.54
C ARG A 188 -3.61 25.17 -11.97
N PHE A 189 -3.85 24.26 -11.04
CA PHE A 189 -4.81 23.18 -11.23
C PHE A 189 -6.20 23.66 -10.81
N ASP A 190 -7.13 23.73 -11.76
CA ASP A 190 -8.55 24.00 -11.49
C ASP A 190 -9.36 22.72 -11.72
N SER A 191 -9.80 22.09 -10.64
CA SER A 191 -10.61 20.86 -10.69
C SER A 191 -12.02 21.09 -11.26
N THR A 192 -12.46 22.35 -11.38
CA THR A 192 -13.76 22.71 -11.97
C THR A 192 -13.65 23.06 -13.46
N ASP A 193 -12.44 23.32 -13.95
CA ASP A 193 -12.14 23.62 -15.36
C ASP A 193 -10.90 22.83 -15.82
N LEU A 194 -11.11 21.52 -16.04
CA LEU A 194 -10.07 20.64 -16.58
C LEU A 194 -9.61 21.04 -18.00
N PRO A 195 -10.50 21.42 -18.93
CA PRO A 195 -10.08 21.90 -20.24
C PRO A 195 -9.16 23.13 -20.16
N GLY A 196 -9.50 24.12 -19.33
CA GLY A 196 -8.64 25.29 -19.11
C GLY A 196 -7.31 24.93 -18.46
N THR A 197 -7.33 24.03 -17.48
CA THR A 197 -6.10 23.49 -16.87
C THR A 197 -5.21 22.79 -17.92
N SER A 198 -5.80 21.96 -18.77
CA SER A 198 -5.09 21.26 -19.86
C SER A 198 -4.50 22.22 -20.88
N GLY A 199 -5.25 23.24 -21.30
CA GLY A 199 -4.75 24.26 -22.23
C GLY A 199 -3.52 24.98 -21.67
N ALA A 200 -3.54 25.37 -20.39
CA ALA A 200 -2.40 26.00 -19.74
C ALA A 200 -1.19 25.07 -19.58
N ILE A 201 -1.42 23.76 -19.42
CA ILE A 201 -0.37 22.75 -19.40
C ILE A 201 0.24 22.59 -20.79
N ASP A 202 -0.57 22.48 -21.84
CA ASP A 202 -0.11 22.33 -23.23
C ASP A 202 0.71 23.55 -23.66
N GLU A 203 0.33 24.76 -23.25
CA GLU A 203 1.12 25.98 -23.48
C GLU A 203 2.48 25.95 -22.77
N ALA A 204 2.56 25.36 -21.59
CA ALA A 204 3.77 25.34 -20.77
C ALA A 204 4.78 24.27 -21.21
N VAL A 205 4.30 23.07 -21.59
CA VAL A 205 5.16 21.89 -21.83
C VAL A 205 4.88 21.13 -23.12
N GLY A 206 3.87 21.54 -23.89
CA GLY A 206 3.42 20.85 -25.09
C GLY A 206 2.69 19.53 -24.83
N ALA A 207 2.13 18.95 -25.90
CA ALA A 207 1.28 17.77 -25.82
C ALA A 207 1.97 16.52 -25.25
N GLU A 208 3.27 16.35 -25.52
CA GLU A 208 4.08 15.21 -25.02
C GLU A 208 4.31 15.30 -23.50
N GLY A 209 4.55 16.51 -22.97
CA GLY A 209 4.76 16.72 -21.53
C GLY A 209 3.48 16.81 -20.71
N HIS A 210 2.33 16.96 -21.37
CA HIS A 210 1.07 17.28 -20.71
C HIS A 210 0.65 16.27 -19.65
N ASP A 211 0.60 14.97 -19.98
CA ASP A 211 0.06 13.97 -19.05
C ASP A 211 0.93 13.86 -17.80
N ALA A 212 2.25 13.95 -17.96
CA ALA A 212 3.19 13.92 -16.85
C ALA A 212 2.99 15.11 -15.91
N LEU A 213 2.84 16.33 -16.45
CA LEU A 213 2.59 17.53 -15.65
C LEU A 213 1.18 17.56 -15.04
N PHE A 214 0.16 17.13 -15.79
CA PHE A 214 -1.21 17.00 -15.30
C PHE A 214 -1.26 16.10 -14.06
N LEU A 215 -0.61 14.93 -14.11
CA LEU A 215 -0.58 14.00 -12.98
C LEU A 215 0.23 14.53 -11.79
N VAL A 216 1.25 15.38 -12.00
CA VAL A 216 1.93 16.10 -10.90
C VAL A 216 0.97 17.07 -10.22
N LEU A 217 0.26 17.89 -11.00
CA LEU A 217 -0.68 18.88 -10.49
C LEU A 217 -1.90 18.24 -9.82
N LEU A 218 -2.43 17.17 -10.41
CA LEU A 218 -3.47 16.34 -9.81
C LEU A 218 -3.00 15.75 -8.49
N SER A 219 -1.79 15.20 -8.42
CA SER A 219 -1.24 14.63 -7.17
C SER A 219 -1.16 15.68 -6.05
N GLN A 220 -0.84 16.93 -6.37
CA GLN A 220 -0.86 18.04 -5.41
C GLN A 220 -2.29 18.39 -4.96
N HIS A 221 -3.25 18.42 -5.89
CA HIS A 221 -4.66 18.67 -5.57
C HIS A 221 -5.24 17.59 -4.63
N LEU A 222 -4.88 16.32 -4.85
CA LEU A 222 -5.36 15.18 -4.06
C LEU A 222 -4.87 15.20 -2.60
N GLU A 223 -3.85 15.98 -2.25
CA GLU A 223 -3.39 16.13 -0.86
C GLU A 223 -4.52 16.59 0.07
N VAL A 224 -5.44 17.44 -0.43
CA VAL A 224 -6.60 17.96 0.31
C VAL A 224 -7.58 16.84 0.69
N GLY A 225 -7.66 15.78 -0.11
CA GLY A 225 -8.56 14.64 0.13
C GLY A 225 -8.13 13.76 1.32
N GLY A 226 -6.87 13.85 1.76
CA GLY A 226 -6.36 13.11 2.90
C GLY A 226 -6.35 11.59 2.69
N ALA A 227 -7.38 10.90 3.19
CA ALA A 227 -7.52 9.45 3.03
C ALA A 227 -7.86 9.07 1.58
N LEU A 228 -7.60 7.81 1.21
CA LEU A 228 -7.86 7.31 -0.15
C LEU A 228 -9.33 7.44 -0.56
N ALA A 229 -10.29 7.26 0.37
CA ALA A 229 -11.71 7.48 0.10
C ALA A 229 -12.03 8.95 -0.23
N GLY A 230 -11.45 9.91 0.49
CA GLY A 230 -11.64 11.34 0.19
C GLY A 230 -11.01 11.76 -1.12
N LYS A 231 -9.85 11.18 -1.48
CA LYS A 231 -9.24 11.35 -2.81
C LYS A 231 -10.11 10.79 -3.93
N LEU A 232 -10.74 9.64 -3.69
CA LEU A 232 -11.69 9.05 -4.64
C LEU A 232 -12.87 10.00 -4.88
N ASP A 233 -13.42 10.63 -3.84
CA ASP A 233 -14.52 11.59 -4.00
C ASP A 233 -14.12 12.80 -4.85
N LEU A 234 -12.91 13.33 -4.67
CA LEU A 234 -12.37 14.40 -5.52
C LEU A 234 -12.24 13.97 -6.98
N LEU A 235 -11.68 12.78 -7.23
CA LEU A 235 -11.55 12.23 -8.59
C LEU A 235 -12.91 12.05 -9.27
N LEU A 236 -13.88 11.48 -8.55
CA LEU A 236 -15.22 11.24 -9.08
C LEU A 236 -16.00 12.53 -9.34
N ALA A 237 -15.74 13.60 -8.58
CA ALA A 237 -16.32 14.91 -8.86
C ALA A 237 -15.84 15.47 -10.21
N MET A 238 -14.58 15.20 -10.58
CA MET A 238 -13.98 15.60 -11.86
C MET A 238 -14.42 14.71 -13.04
N MET A 239 -14.83 13.46 -12.78
CA MET A 239 -15.38 12.54 -13.79
C MET A 239 -16.89 12.77 -14.01
N GLY A 240 -17.27 14.01 -14.33
CA GLY A 240 -18.63 14.41 -14.74
C GLY A 240 -19.00 13.89 -16.13
N GLU A 241 -20.27 13.99 -16.55
CA GLU A 241 -20.74 13.49 -17.86
C GLU A 241 -19.97 14.11 -19.04
N ASP A 242 -19.64 15.39 -18.95
CA ASP A 242 -18.94 16.15 -20.00
C ASP A 242 -17.41 16.02 -19.97
N ALA A 243 -16.85 15.15 -19.11
CA ALA A 243 -15.40 14.99 -19.00
C ALA A 243 -14.79 14.42 -20.29
N GLU A 244 -13.75 15.06 -20.81
CA GLU A 244 -13.11 14.65 -22.05
C GLU A 244 -12.41 13.29 -21.92
N PRO A 245 -12.28 12.51 -23.01
CA PRO A 245 -11.66 11.18 -22.96
C PRO A 245 -10.24 11.16 -22.39
N ARG A 246 -9.43 12.20 -22.65
CA ARG A 246 -8.07 12.31 -22.11
C ARG A 246 -8.09 12.46 -20.59
N HIS A 247 -8.94 13.34 -20.06
CA HIS A 247 -9.10 13.51 -18.60
C HIS A 247 -9.65 12.24 -17.95
N LEU A 248 -10.65 11.60 -18.56
CA LEU A 248 -11.18 10.33 -18.07
C LEU A 248 -10.10 9.26 -17.97
N SER A 249 -9.24 9.13 -18.98
CA SER A 249 -8.13 8.17 -18.96
C SER A 249 -7.11 8.46 -17.83
N LEU A 250 -6.76 9.72 -17.61
CA LEU A 250 -5.83 10.12 -16.55
C LEU A 250 -6.44 9.92 -15.15
N LEU A 251 -7.69 10.33 -14.96
CA LEU A 251 -8.42 10.21 -13.69
C LEU A 251 -8.72 8.75 -13.35
N ASP A 252 -9.21 7.96 -14.32
CA ASP A 252 -9.44 6.52 -14.18
C ASP A 252 -8.16 5.81 -13.75
N GLY A 253 -7.01 6.21 -14.28
CA GLY A 253 -5.73 5.64 -13.86
C GLY A 253 -5.43 5.80 -12.37
N VAL A 254 -5.82 6.92 -11.76
CA VAL A 254 -5.66 7.15 -10.32
C VAL A 254 -6.78 6.48 -9.52
N VAL A 255 -8.01 6.42 -10.06
CA VAL A 255 -9.10 5.64 -9.44
C VAL A 255 -8.73 4.16 -9.38
N ALA A 256 -8.17 3.61 -10.45
CA ALA A 256 -7.71 2.22 -10.53
C ALA A 256 -6.62 1.92 -9.49
N ASP A 257 -5.68 2.85 -9.31
CA ASP A 257 -4.66 2.79 -8.27
C ASP A 257 -5.27 2.70 -6.84
N ILE A 258 -6.33 3.48 -6.57
CA ILE A 258 -7.08 3.43 -5.30
C ILE A 258 -7.80 2.08 -5.16
N MET A 259 -8.48 1.62 -6.22
CA MET A 259 -9.17 0.33 -6.26
C MET A 259 -8.21 -0.85 -6.09
N GLY A 260 -6.90 -0.65 -6.31
CA GLY A 260 -5.84 -1.61 -6.03
C GLY A 260 -5.64 -1.91 -4.54
N SER A 261 -6.05 -1.03 -3.62
CA SER A 261 -6.00 -1.29 -2.17
C SER A 261 -7.19 -2.16 -1.71
N ALA A 262 -6.88 -3.36 -1.19
CA ALA A 262 -7.91 -4.26 -0.67
C ALA A 262 -8.65 -3.68 0.54
N ASP A 263 -7.90 -2.99 1.41
CA ASP A 263 -8.46 -2.35 2.60
C ASP A 263 -9.38 -1.20 2.22
N THR A 264 -9.02 -0.40 1.20
CA THR A 264 -9.88 0.69 0.71
C THR A 264 -11.16 0.13 0.10
N VAL A 265 -11.09 -0.91 -0.75
CA VAL A 265 -12.30 -1.52 -1.32
C VAL A 265 -13.18 -2.12 -0.22
N LYS A 266 -12.59 -2.74 0.81
CA LYS A 266 -13.32 -3.26 1.95
C LYS A 266 -13.98 -2.14 2.78
N GLU A 267 -13.28 -1.03 2.99
CA GLU A 267 -13.83 0.16 3.64
C GLU A 267 -15.05 0.69 2.88
N LEU A 268 -14.93 0.81 1.55
CA LEU A 268 -16.00 1.30 0.67
C LEU A 268 -17.18 0.31 0.55
N LEU A 269 -16.93 -1.00 0.63
CA LEU A 269 -17.97 -2.01 0.75
C LEU A 269 -18.67 -2.00 2.12
N GLY A 270 -18.12 -1.33 3.13
CA GLY A 270 -18.68 -1.29 4.47
C GLY A 270 -18.74 -2.66 5.16
N ALA A 271 -19.60 -2.76 6.18
CA ALA A 271 -19.75 -3.97 6.97
C ALA A 271 -20.47 -5.08 6.17
N GLN A 272 -19.70 -6.08 5.74
CA GLN A 272 -20.21 -7.25 5.04
C GLN A 272 -20.26 -8.49 5.97
N PRO A 273 -21.33 -9.31 5.93
CA PRO A 273 -21.47 -10.45 6.82
C PRO A 273 -20.48 -11.59 6.53
N SER A 274 -20.03 -11.70 5.27
CA SER A 274 -19.09 -12.71 4.80
C SER A 274 -18.29 -12.19 3.60
N LEU A 275 -17.23 -12.91 3.21
CA LEU A 275 -16.50 -12.60 1.97
C LEU A 275 -17.42 -12.82 0.76
N HIS A 276 -18.23 -13.88 0.77
CA HIS A 276 -19.24 -14.15 -0.25
C HIS A 276 -20.17 -12.95 -0.46
N ALA A 277 -20.76 -12.39 0.59
CA ALA A 277 -21.67 -11.26 0.47
C ALA A 277 -21.00 -10.06 -0.19
N GLY A 278 -19.78 -9.70 0.24
CA GLY A 278 -19.03 -8.60 -0.36
C GLY A 278 -18.69 -8.82 -1.84
N LEU A 279 -18.35 -10.05 -2.23
CA LEU A 279 -18.09 -10.39 -3.64
C LEU A 279 -19.36 -10.31 -4.48
N CYS A 280 -20.51 -10.72 -3.95
CA CYS A 280 -21.80 -10.61 -4.63
C CYS A 280 -22.19 -9.16 -4.85
N VAL A 281 -22.09 -8.32 -3.82
CA VAL A 281 -22.37 -6.87 -3.91
C VAL A 281 -21.49 -6.21 -4.97
N LEU A 282 -20.20 -6.52 -5.00
CA LEU A 282 -19.29 -5.96 -6.00
C LEU A 282 -19.59 -6.47 -7.41
N ALA A 283 -19.92 -7.76 -7.58
CA ALA A 283 -20.30 -8.33 -8.87
C ALA A 283 -21.58 -7.70 -9.42
N ASP A 284 -22.60 -7.54 -8.57
CA ASP A 284 -23.87 -6.91 -8.94
C ASP A 284 -23.67 -5.44 -9.30
N ALA A 285 -22.88 -4.70 -8.52
CA ALA A 285 -22.53 -3.31 -8.83
C ALA A 285 -21.85 -3.15 -10.19
N LEU A 286 -20.97 -4.09 -10.58
CA LEU A 286 -20.30 -4.07 -11.90
C LEU A 286 -21.23 -4.39 -13.08
N PHE A 287 -22.45 -4.87 -12.81
CA PHE A 287 -23.55 -5.03 -13.76
C PHE A 287 -24.64 -3.96 -13.61
N ASP A 288 -24.47 -2.99 -12.71
CA ASP A 288 -25.51 -2.03 -12.28
C ASP A 288 -26.82 -2.73 -11.85
N ARG A 289 -26.70 -3.93 -11.28
CA ARG A 289 -27.79 -4.59 -10.58
C ARG A 289 -27.85 -3.97 -9.20
N ASP A 290 -28.91 -3.24 -8.93
CA ASP A 290 -29.07 -2.56 -7.64
C ASP A 290 -29.71 -3.52 -6.61
N PRO A 291 -28.96 -4.08 -5.65
CA PRO A 291 -29.60 -4.66 -4.48
C PRO A 291 -30.20 -3.53 -3.63
N GLU A 292 -31.32 -3.78 -2.96
CA GLU A 292 -31.89 -2.81 -2.02
C GLU A 292 -30.79 -2.31 -1.05
N PRO A 293 -30.55 -0.99 -0.92
CA PRO A 293 -29.44 -0.45 -0.14
C PRO A 293 -29.39 -0.91 1.32
N ALA A 294 -30.54 -1.26 1.90
CA ALA A 294 -30.66 -1.79 3.26
C ALA A 294 -30.08 -3.21 3.40
N LEU A 295 -30.05 -3.99 2.31
CA LEU A 295 -29.59 -5.38 2.29
C LEU A 295 -28.10 -5.50 1.93
N ALA A 296 -27.52 -4.47 1.30
CA ALA A 296 -26.15 -4.47 0.78
C ALA A 296 -25.51 -3.08 0.89
N PRO A 297 -25.01 -2.70 2.08
CA PRO A 297 -24.39 -1.39 2.25
C PRO A 297 -23.14 -1.28 1.35
N MET A 298 -23.02 -0.17 0.62
CA MET A 298 -21.86 0.17 -0.21
C MET A 298 -21.79 1.69 -0.36
N ALA A 299 -20.59 2.25 -0.27
CA ALA A 299 -20.36 3.67 -0.47
C ALA A 299 -20.78 4.13 -1.88
N ALA A 300 -21.38 5.33 -1.97
CA ALA A 300 -21.82 5.92 -3.24
C ALA A 300 -20.66 6.09 -4.23
N SER A 301 -19.44 6.34 -3.73
CA SER A 301 -18.24 6.46 -4.55
C SER A 301 -17.86 5.16 -5.25
N LEU A 302 -17.82 4.02 -4.55
CA LEU A 302 -17.58 2.71 -5.17
C LEU A 302 -18.69 2.33 -6.18
N ARG A 303 -19.94 2.66 -5.86
CA ARG A 303 -21.07 2.48 -6.80
C ARG A 303 -20.84 3.27 -8.09
N ARG A 304 -20.42 4.53 -7.97
CA ARG A 304 -20.11 5.39 -9.11
C ARG A 304 -18.94 4.87 -9.93
N VAL A 305 -17.89 4.34 -9.30
CA VAL A 305 -16.78 3.67 -10.02
C VAL A 305 -17.31 2.48 -10.82
N CYS A 306 -18.14 1.62 -10.23
CA CYS A 306 -18.70 0.46 -10.92
C CYS A 306 -19.56 0.86 -12.12
N ARG A 307 -20.36 1.94 -11.98
CA ARG A 307 -21.14 2.50 -13.08
C ARG A 307 -20.26 3.03 -14.21
N LEU A 308 -19.25 3.85 -13.91
CA LEU A 308 -18.31 4.35 -14.92
C LEU A 308 -17.57 3.20 -15.62
N ALA A 309 -17.24 2.14 -14.87
CA ALA A 309 -16.64 0.93 -15.42
C ALA A 309 -17.59 0.16 -16.35
N LEU A 310 -18.89 0.13 -16.06
CA LEU A 310 -19.91 -0.46 -16.93
C LEU A 310 -20.12 0.37 -18.20
N GLU A 311 -20.14 1.69 -18.08
CA GLU A 311 -20.28 2.64 -19.20
C GLU A 311 -19.03 2.73 -20.10
N GLY A 312 -17.95 2.02 -19.78
CA GLY A 312 -16.69 2.05 -20.52
C GLY A 312 -15.86 3.33 -20.29
N ARG A 313 -16.22 4.13 -19.29
CA ARG A 313 -15.58 5.41 -18.93
C ARG A 313 -14.48 5.27 -17.89
N ALA A 314 -14.37 4.09 -17.27
CA ALA A 314 -13.32 3.73 -16.31
C ALA A 314 -12.74 2.31 -16.56
N PRO A 315 -12.14 2.05 -17.75
CA PRO A 315 -11.67 0.71 -18.12
C PRO A 315 -10.51 0.18 -17.26
N GLN A 316 -9.61 1.03 -16.76
CA GLN A 316 -8.52 0.62 -15.87
C GLN A 316 -9.08 0.21 -14.50
N SER A 317 -10.02 0.99 -13.95
CA SER A 317 -10.73 0.65 -12.72
C SER A 317 -11.51 -0.65 -12.85
N ARG A 318 -12.18 -0.86 -14.00
CA ARG A 318 -12.85 -2.13 -14.32
C ARG A 318 -11.87 -3.30 -14.23
N THR A 319 -10.71 -3.16 -14.87
CA THR A 319 -9.67 -4.20 -14.89
C THR A 319 -9.21 -4.57 -13.50
N VAL A 320 -8.92 -3.56 -12.65
CA VAL A 320 -8.47 -3.77 -11.26
C VAL A 320 -9.55 -4.45 -10.40
N LEU A 321 -10.82 -4.03 -10.53
CA LEU A 321 -11.93 -4.62 -9.77
C LEU A 321 -12.20 -6.08 -10.18
N LEU A 322 -12.13 -6.38 -11.48
CA LEU A 322 -12.28 -7.75 -11.99
C LEU A 322 -11.16 -8.66 -11.51
N GLU A 323 -9.91 -8.18 -11.57
CA GLU A 323 -8.77 -8.93 -11.06
C GLU A 323 -8.89 -9.17 -9.55
N ARG A 324 -9.40 -8.19 -8.79
CA ARG A 324 -9.70 -8.36 -7.36
C ARG A 324 -10.74 -9.46 -7.12
N LEU A 325 -11.88 -9.42 -7.81
CA LEU A 325 -12.89 -10.49 -7.72
C LEU A 325 -12.25 -11.85 -7.99
N ARG A 326 -11.47 -11.95 -9.07
CA ARG A 326 -10.80 -13.18 -9.47
C ARG A 326 -9.83 -13.69 -8.40
N GLN A 327 -9.01 -12.80 -7.83
CA GLN A 327 -8.06 -13.15 -6.76
C GLN A 327 -8.77 -13.59 -5.48
N SER A 328 -9.83 -12.89 -5.08
CA SER A 328 -10.61 -13.26 -3.89
C SER A 328 -11.31 -14.62 -4.05
N ILE A 329 -11.85 -14.91 -5.23
CA ILE A 329 -12.43 -16.23 -5.56
C ILE A 329 -11.34 -17.31 -5.57
N ALA A 330 -10.19 -17.03 -6.20
CA ALA A 330 -9.07 -17.98 -6.25
C ALA A 330 -8.37 -18.18 -4.88
N GLY A 331 -8.53 -17.27 -3.92
CA GLY A 331 -7.91 -17.34 -2.61
C GLY A 331 -8.37 -18.54 -1.77
N ASP A 332 -7.57 -18.93 -0.78
CA ASP A 332 -7.85 -20.08 0.09
C ASP A 332 -8.77 -19.75 1.28
N GLN A 333 -9.04 -18.46 1.53
CA GLN A 333 -9.91 -18.06 2.63
C GLN A 333 -11.34 -18.57 2.38
N PRO A 334 -12.03 -19.16 3.38
CA PRO A 334 -13.43 -19.55 3.25
C PRO A 334 -14.31 -18.36 2.83
N LEU A 335 -15.28 -18.62 1.95
CA LEU A 335 -16.26 -17.61 1.52
C LEU A 335 -17.13 -17.12 2.68
N ASP A 336 -17.45 -18.03 3.60
CA ASP A 336 -18.00 -17.71 4.91
C ASP A 336 -17.20 -18.47 5.97
N ARG A 337 -16.67 -17.74 6.95
CA ARG A 337 -15.91 -18.33 8.07
C ARG A 337 -16.82 -19.06 9.06
N ARG A 338 -18.11 -18.72 9.12
CA ARG A 338 -19.10 -19.33 10.03
C ARG A 338 -19.58 -20.68 9.50
N ASP A 339 -19.60 -20.85 8.18
CA ASP A 339 -19.99 -22.10 7.53
C ASP A 339 -19.10 -22.43 6.31
N ALA A 340 -17.93 -23.00 6.59
CA ALA A 340 -17.01 -23.44 5.55
C ALA A 340 -17.57 -24.62 4.71
N LYS A 341 -18.59 -25.35 5.18
CA LYS A 341 -19.19 -26.45 4.41
C LYS A 341 -20.05 -25.92 3.26
N ALA A 342 -20.59 -24.71 3.38
CA ALA A 342 -21.35 -24.05 2.34
C ALA A 342 -20.50 -23.53 1.17
N ASP A 343 -19.15 -23.57 1.23
CA ASP A 343 -18.27 -22.92 0.25
C ASP A 343 -18.57 -23.33 -1.20
N GLY A 344 -18.89 -24.61 -1.46
CA GLY A 344 -19.26 -25.08 -2.79
C GLY A 344 -20.60 -24.52 -3.31
N MET A 345 -21.57 -24.30 -2.43
CA MET A 345 -22.85 -23.67 -2.78
C MET A 345 -22.66 -22.16 -3.00
N LEU A 346 -21.95 -21.49 -2.10
CA LEU A 346 -21.64 -20.06 -2.20
C LEU A 346 -20.81 -19.73 -3.46
N THR A 347 -19.91 -20.63 -3.86
CA THR A 347 -19.15 -20.47 -5.11
C THR A 347 -20.06 -20.54 -6.35
N ARG A 348 -21.09 -21.40 -6.33
CA ARG A 348 -22.07 -21.47 -7.43
C ARG A 348 -22.95 -20.21 -7.50
N ASP A 349 -23.38 -19.70 -6.34
CA ASP A 349 -24.13 -18.45 -6.28
C ASP A 349 -23.31 -17.28 -6.86
N ILE A 350 -22.01 -17.16 -6.51
CA ILE A 350 -21.11 -16.19 -7.13
C ILE A 350 -21.02 -16.41 -8.64
N ALA A 351 -20.88 -17.66 -9.10
CA ALA A 351 -20.80 -17.97 -10.53
C ALA A 351 -22.05 -17.53 -11.29
N ASP A 352 -23.24 -17.72 -10.70
CA ASP A 352 -24.50 -17.30 -11.33
C ASP A 352 -24.66 -15.77 -11.32
N ARG A 353 -24.24 -15.09 -10.26
CA ARG A 353 -24.20 -13.61 -10.25
C ARG A 353 -23.21 -13.02 -11.24
N LEU A 354 -22.09 -13.69 -11.49
CA LEU A 354 -21.09 -13.24 -12.46
C LEU A 354 -21.54 -13.40 -13.93
N LYS A 355 -22.63 -14.12 -14.21
CA LYS A 355 -23.15 -14.25 -15.57
C LYS A 355 -23.96 -13.01 -15.95
N GLY A 356 -23.64 -12.42 -17.10
CA GLY A 356 -24.42 -11.37 -17.75
C GLY A 356 -25.75 -11.89 -18.31
N ALA A 357 -26.59 -10.98 -18.78
CA ALA A 357 -27.87 -11.32 -19.42
C ALA A 357 -27.70 -12.13 -20.73
N ASP A 358 -26.55 -11.96 -21.39
CA ASP A 358 -26.12 -12.70 -22.57
C ASP A 358 -25.48 -14.07 -22.24
N GLY A 359 -25.42 -14.43 -20.95
CA GLY A 359 -24.78 -15.65 -20.47
C GLY A 359 -23.25 -15.59 -20.40
N THR A 360 -22.62 -14.45 -20.72
CA THR A 360 -21.16 -14.31 -20.63
C THR A 360 -20.73 -14.09 -19.18
N THR A 361 -19.64 -14.73 -18.77
CA THR A 361 -19.07 -14.53 -17.43
C THR A 361 -18.29 -13.22 -17.37
N LEU A 362 -18.59 -12.38 -16.38
CA LEU A 362 -17.82 -11.19 -16.05
C LEU A 362 -16.36 -11.54 -15.76
N GLY A 363 -15.42 -10.95 -16.51
CA GLY A 363 -13.99 -11.29 -16.43
C GLY A 363 -13.57 -12.51 -17.28
N GLY A 364 -14.52 -13.11 -18.01
CA GLY A 364 -14.29 -14.15 -19.01
C GLY A 364 -13.61 -15.41 -18.48
N ALA A 365 -12.88 -16.10 -19.37
CA ALA A 365 -12.28 -17.41 -19.09
C ALA A 365 -11.32 -17.43 -17.88
N ALA A 366 -10.70 -16.29 -17.54
CA ALA A 366 -9.85 -16.20 -16.36
C ALA A 366 -10.67 -16.30 -15.06
N MET A 367 -11.88 -15.75 -15.05
CA MET A 367 -12.84 -15.85 -13.96
C MET A 367 -13.41 -17.26 -13.84
N ASP A 368 -13.81 -17.86 -14.96
CA ASP A 368 -14.32 -19.25 -14.99
C ASP A 368 -13.29 -20.22 -14.38
N ARG A 369 -12.02 -20.10 -14.80
CA ARG A 369 -10.92 -20.90 -14.22
C ARG A 369 -10.71 -20.65 -12.73
N ALA A 370 -11.01 -19.47 -12.21
CA ALA A 370 -10.91 -19.20 -10.77
C ALA A 370 -12.04 -19.92 -10.00
N LEU A 371 -13.27 -19.86 -10.52
CA LEU A 371 -14.43 -20.56 -9.96
C LEU A 371 -14.25 -22.08 -9.97
N GLU A 372 -13.81 -22.63 -11.10
CA GLU A 372 -13.56 -24.07 -11.27
C GLU A 372 -12.49 -24.58 -10.30
N ARG A 373 -11.36 -23.86 -10.19
CA ARG A 373 -10.30 -24.20 -9.24
C ARG A 373 -10.80 -24.19 -7.81
N ARG A 374 -11.65 -23.22 -7.44
CA ARG A 374 -12.23 -23.18 -6.08
C ARG A 374 -13.17 -24.36 -5.84
N LEU A 375 -14.08 -24.65 -6.77
CA LEU A 375 -14.99 -25.80 -6.69
C LEU A 375 -14.23 -27.13 -6.61
N LEU A 376 -13.15 -27.27 -7.38
CA LEU A 376 -12.28 -28.44 -7.34
C LEU A 376 -11.68 -28.62 -5.94
N ARG A 377 -11.04 -27.57 -5.39
CA ARG A 377 -10.47 -27.62 -4.03
C ARG A 377 -11.52 -27.98 -2.98
N HIS A 378 -12.72 -27.43 -3.07
CA HIS A 378 -13.81 -27.77 -2.16
C HIS A 378 -14.18 -29.25 -2.25
N ARG A 379 -14.36 -29.81 -3.46
CA ARG A 379 -14.65 -31.24 -3.66
C ARG A 379 -13.54 -32.13 -3.09
N GLN A 380 -12.27 -31.78 -3.34
CA GLN A 380 -11.13 -32.50 -2.79
C GLN A 380 -11.14 -32.45 -1.25
N SER A 381 -11.46 -31.30 -0.65
CA SER A 381 -11.57 -31.14 0.80
C SER A 381 -12.68 -32.03 1.39
N VAL A 382 -13.86 -32.08 0.75
CA VAL A 382 -14.98 -32.93 1.17
C VAL A 382 -14.60 -34.42 1.11
N LEU A 383 -13.96 -34.87 0.02
CA LEU A 383 -13.51 -36.26 -0.12
C LEU A 383 -12.45 -36.64 0.93
N ARG A 384 -11.49 -35.75 1.20
CA ARG A 384 -10.49 -35.98 2.26
C ARG A 384 -11.15 -36.07 3.64
N ALA A 385 -12.16 -35.26 3.91
CA ALA A 385 -12.94 -35.34 5.16
C ALA A 385 -13.71 -36.66 5.31
N GLN A 386 -13.99 -37.36 4.19
CA GLN A 386 -14.61 -38.69 4.16
C GLN A 386 -13.59 -39.83 4.13
N GLY A 387 -12.28 -39.55 4.25
CA GLY A 387 -11.21 -40.54 4.20
C GLY A 387 -10.83 -41.00 2.79
N MET A 388 -11.37 -40.39 1.73
CA MET A 388 -11.15 -40.76 0.33
C MET A 388 -9.96 -40.01 -0.28
N HIS A 389 -8.77 -40.14 0.31
CA HIS A 389 -7.57 -39.39 -0.08
C HIS A 389 -7.14 -39.66 -1.54
N ASP A 390 -7.06 -40.92 -1.94
CA ASP A 390 -6.65 -41.31 -3.31
C ASP A 390 -7.58 -40.75 -4.39
N ILE A 391 -8.87 -40.65 -4.09
CA ILE A 391 -9.88 -40.13 -5.03
C ILE A 391 -9.80 -38.61 -5.09
N ALA A 392 -9.54 -37.95 -3.95
CA ALA A 392 -9.32 -36.51 -3.91
C ALA A 392 -8.08 -36.10 -4.74
N ASP A 393 -7.00 -36.87 -4.66
CA ASP A 393 -5.73 -36.54 -5.35
C ASP A 393 -5.81 -36.79 -6.86
N ARG A 394 -6.66 -37.72 -7.31
CA ARG A 394 -6.91 -37.99 -8.74
C ARG A 394 -7.92 -37.02 -9.38
N LEU A 395 -8.61 -36.20 -8.58
CA LEU A 395 -9.64 -35.30 -9.08
C LEU A 395 -8.98 -34.10 -9.78
N THR A 396 -9.17 -33.99 -11.09
CA THR A 396 -8.68 -32.87 -11.91
C THR A 396 -9.82 -31.89 -12.25
N GLY A 397 -9.45 -30.63 -12.53
CA GLY A 397 -10.38 -29.64 -13.08
C GLY A 397 -10.88 -30.07 -14.46
N ARG A 398 -12.07 -29.59 -14.83
CA ARG A 398 -12.59 -29.80 -16.19
C ARG A 398 -11.92 -28.86 -17.18
#